data_AF-A0A1I2LJZ2-F1
#
_entry.id   AF-A0A1I2LJZ2-F1
#
_cell.length_a   1.000
_cell.length_b   1.000
_cell.length_c   1.000
_cell.angle_alpha   90.00
_cell.angle_beta   90.00
_cell.angle_gamma   90.00
#
_symmetry.space_group_name_H-M   'P 1'
#
loop_
_entity.id
_entity.type
_entity.pdbx_description
1 polymer ?
#
loop_
_entity_poly.entity_id
_entity_poly.type
_entity_poly.pdbx_seq_one_letter_code
_entity_poly.pdbx_strand_id
1 'polypeptide(L)'
;MLPFSALSEALGAIVPKRSHPPSPPRLPSPSARRWRAATAAAALAVLAGGSLAACGSDAKASDAGADAVATTPTTMPAWYAAGGGTHMTTVSRDTTTVDDDASAKDTTSLGTDCVTLLTDVQAAQIFAPAPDADTQQHWSDALDRLAQSAADCRDGVTRSDSALIAKAAKERRAGSTELNQAMKSAAALSG
;
A
#
# COMPACT_ATOMS: atom_id res chain seq x y z
N MET A 1 -13.16 42.08 -4.36
CA MET A 1 -11.84 41.61 -4.84
C MET A 1 -10.79 42.59 -4.37
N LEU A 2 -9.97 42.19 -3.39
CA LEU A 2 -8.82 42.95 -2.88
C LEU A 2 -7.57 42.07 -3.00
N PRO A 3 -6.41 42.63 -3.42
CA PRO A 3 -5.22 41.83 -3.73
C PRO A 3 -4.42 41.41 -2.47
N PHE A 4 -3.98 40.16 -2.50
CA PHE A 4 -3.33 39.40 -1.40
C PHE A 4 -1.80 39.63 -1.30
N SER A 5 -1.30 40.81 -1.68
CA SER A 5 0.14 40.99 -1.96
C SER A 5 0.92 41.87 -0.97
N ALA A 6 0.41 42.13 0.23
CA ALA A 6 1.06 43.12 1.13
C ALA A 6 1.23 42.66 2.58
N LEU A 7 1.63 41.41 2.85
CA LEU A 7 1.94 40.97 4.22
C LEU A 7 3.04 39.88 4.30
N SER A 8 4.19 40.09 3.63
CA SER A 8 5.34 39.17 3.76
C SER A 8 6.70 39.86 3.86
N GLU A 9 6.74 41.07 4.44
CA GLU A 9 7.99 41.75 4.79
C GLU A 9 7.91 42.29 6.21
N ALA A 10 8.06 41.41 7.20
CA ALA A 10 8.58 41.74 8.53
C ALA A 10 8.55 40.47 9.38
N LEU A 11 9.68 39.74 9.44
CA LEU A 11 10.10 38.94 10.59
C LEU A 11 11.50 38.38 10.28
N GLY A 12 12.49 39.28 10.30
CA GLY A 12 13.89 38.90 10.48
C GLY A 12 14.08 38.41 11.92
N ALA A 13 13.88 37.12 12.15
CA ALA A 13 14.18 36.48 13.42
C ALA A 13 15.53 35.78 13.35
N ILE A 14 16.42 36.25 14.22
CA ILE A 14 17.75 35.74 14.55
C ILE A 14 17.71 34.21 14.71
N VAL A 15 18.40 33.49 13.83
CA VAL A 15 18.58 32.04 13.93
C VAL A 15 19.75 31.77 14.90
N PRO A 16 19.53 31.18 16.08
CA PRO A 16 20.63 30.78 16.94
C PRO A 16 21.41 29.63 16.28
N LYS A 17 22.74 29.80 16.19
CA LYS A 17 23.68 28.81 15.68
C LYS A 17 23.64 27.56 16.56
N ARG A 18 22.90 26.53 16.15
CA ARG A 18 22.83 25.24 16.86
C ARG A 18 24.16 24.51 16.70
N SER A 19 24.88 24.38 17.81
CA SER A 19 26.04 23.50 17.94
C SER A 19 25.60 22.06 17.65
N HIS A 20 26.26 21.42 16.68
CA HIS A 20 25.97 20.04 16.32
C HIS A 20 26.43 19.10 17.44
N PRO A 21 25.59 18.16 17.92
CA PRO A 21 26.05 17.11 18.82
C PRO A 21 27.05 16.19 18.11
N PRO A 22 28.00 15.58 18.84
CA PRO A 22 28.94 14.62 18.28
C PRO A 22 28.17 13.43 17.69
N SER A 23 28.62 12.95 16.52
CA SER A 23 28.02 11.78 15.88
C SER A 23 28.12 10.56 16.79
N PRO A 24 27.03 9.78 16.96
CA PRO A 24 27.10 8.52 17.70
C PRO A 24 28.02 7.52 16.98
N PRO A 25 28.64 6.59 17.73
CA PRO A 25 29.45 5.53 17.15
C PRO A 25 28.62 4.69 16.16
N ARG A 26 29.16 4.48 14.96
CA ARG A 26 28.54 3.62 13.94
C ARG A 26 28.54 2.18 14.45
N LEU A 27 27.35 1.62 14.65
CA LEU A 27 27.21 0.19 14.86
C LEU A 27 27.55 -0.57 13.57
N PRO A 28 28.16 -1.76 13.66
CA PRO A 28 28.44 -2.59 12.51
C PRO A 28 27.13 -2.96 11.80
N SER A 29 27.13 -2.78 10.48
CA SER A 29 26.02 -3.14 9.60
C SER A 29 25.78 -4.65 9.65
N PRO A 30 24.54 -5.14 9.88
CA PRO A 30 24.24 -6.55 9.75
C PRO A 30 24.39 -6.95 8.28
N SER A 31 25.48 -7.66 8.01
CA SER A 31 25.81 -8.32 6.76
C SER A 31 24.60 -9.05 6.18
N ALA A 32 24.35 -8.78 4.89
CA ALA A 32 23.31 -9.34 4.04
C ALA A 32 23.07 -10.83 4.31
N ARG A 33 21.93 -11.13 4.91
CA ARG A 33 21.45 -12.50 5.08
C ARG A 33 20.88 -12.94 3.73
N ARG A 34 21.72 -13.63 2.96
CA ARG A 34 21.38 -14.30 1.70
C ARG A 34 20.27 -15.32 1.95
N TRP A 35 19.04 -14.97 1.58
CA TRP A 35 17.94 -15.93 1.55
C TRP A 35 18.18 -16.90 0.39
N ARG A 36 18.40 -18.17 0.74
CA ARG A 36 18.42 -19.27 -0.21
C ARG A 36 16.98 -19.59 -0.59
N ALA A 37 16.67 -19.53 -1.88
CA ALA A 37 15.43 -20.06 -2.45
C ALA A 37 15.36 -21.57 -2.17
N ALA A 38 14.27 -22.01 -1.55
CA ALA A 38 13.93 -23.42 -1.44
C ALA A 38 12.78 -23.70 -2.42
N THR A 39 13.12 -24.31 -3.55
CA THR A 39 12.19 -25.01 -4.44
C THR A 39 11.69 -26.27 -3.73
N ALA A 40 10.38 -26.39 -3.51
CA ALA A 40 9.76 -27.63 -3.09
C ALA A 40 8.76 -28.10 -4.15
N ALA A 41 9.00 -29.33 -4.61
CA ALA A 41 8.31 -30.01 -5.69
C ALA A 41 6.92 -30.53 -5.28
N ALA A 42 6.10 -30.78 -6.30
CA ALA A 42 4.76 -31.33 -6.26
C ALA A 42 4.67 -32.74 -5.63
N ALA A 43 3.49 -33.05 -5.07
CA ALA A 43 3.01 -34.43 -4.97
C ALA A 43 1.48 -34.46 -5.16
N LEU A 44 1.06 -35.15 -6.23
CA LEU A 44 -0.31 -35.61 -6.47
C LEU A 44 -0.73 -36.62 -5.38
N ALA A 45 -1.97 -36.55 -4.92
CA ALA A 45 -2.65 -37.69 -4.30
C ALA A 45 -4.09 -37.79 -4.83
N VAL A 46 -4.27 -38.73 -5.76
CA VAL A 46 -5.57 -39.28 -6.19
C VAL A 46 -6.05 -40.23 -5.10
N LEU A 47 -7.26 -40.05 -4.59
CA LEU A 47 -8.00 -41.13 -3.91
C LEU A 47 -9.47 -41.15 -4.35
N ALA A 48 -9.86 -42.36 -4.76
CA ALA A 48 -11.14 -42.74 -5.32
C ALA A 48 -12.16 -43.10 -4.23
N GLY A 49 -13.44 -42.89 -4.55
CA GLY A 49 -14.52 -43.87 -4.37
C GLY A 49 -15.00 -44.21 -2.95
N GLY A 50 -16.25 -43.85 -2.66
CA GLY A 50 -17.03 -44.42 -1.55
C GLY A 50 -18.50 -44.04 -1.63
N SER A 51 -19.30 -44.87 -2.31
CA SER A 51 -20.77 -44.79 -2.32
C SER A 51 -21.35 -45.60 -1.16
N LEU A 52 -22.14 -44.97 -0.29
CA LEU A 52 -23.09 -45.64 0.59
C LEU A 52 -24.47 -45.01 0.41
N ALA A 53 -25.43 -45.84 0.00
CA ALA A 53 -26.83 -45.50 -0.17
C ALA A 53 -27.52 -45.38 1.19
N ALA A 54 -28.24 -44.27 1.41
CA ALA A 54 -29.22 -44.12 2.47
C ALA A 54 -30.47 -43.43 1.90
N CYS A 55 -31.60 -44.12 1.98
CA CYS A 55 -32.93 -43.60 1.65
C CYS A 55 -33.42 -42.66 2.75
N GLY A 56 -33.92 -41.47 2.40
CA GLY A 56 -34.78 -40.69 3.29
C GLY A 56 -34.60 -39.17 3.23
N SER A 57 -35.67 -38.51 2.78
CA SER A 57 -36.01 -37.10 2.92
C SER A 57 -35.42 -36.12 1.89
N ASP A 58 -36.33 -35.51 1.12
CA ASP A 58 -36.13 -34.41 0.17
C ASP A 58 -35.47 -33.18 0.82
N ALA A 59 -34.16 -33.22 0.97
CA ALA A 59 -33.35 -32.01 1.11
C ALA A 59 -33.00 -31.54 -0.29
N LYS A 60 -33.53 -30.38 -0.70
CA LYS A 60 -33.02 -29.63 -1.87
C LYS A 60 -31.52 -29.42 -1.66
N ALA A 61 -30.72 -30.26 -2.29
CA ALA A 61 -29.29 -30.05 -2.42
C ALA A 61 -29.10 -28.76 -3.23
N SER A 62 -28.75 -27.68 -2.55
CA SER A 62 -28.14 -26.54 -3.22
C SER A 62 -26.75 -26.99 -3.66
N ASP A 63 -26.62 -27.43 -4.90
CA ASP A 63 -25.36 -27.47 -5.63
C ASP A 63 -24.81 -26.04 -5.70
N ALA A 64 -24.17 -25.61 -4.61
CA ALA A 64 -23.41 -24.38 -4.50
C ALA A 64 -21.94 -24.78 -4.36
N GLY A 65 -21.38 -25.31 -5.43
CA GLY A 65 -20.03 -25.88 -5.41
C GLY A 65 -19.45 -26.03 -6.81
N ALA A 66 -19.72 -25.09 -7.70
CA ALA A 66 -18.77 -24.82 -8.76
C ALA A 66 -17.78 -23.82 -8.17
N ASP A 67 -16.57 -24.28 -7.87
CA ASP A 67 -15.39 -23.43 -7.73
C ASP A 67 -15.41 -22.42 -8.88
N ALA A 68 -15.90 -21.22 -8.60
CA ALA A 68 -15.76 -20.10 -9.50
C ALA A 68 -14.26 -19.81 -9.50
N VAL A 69 -13.54 -20.46 -10.41
CA VAL A 69 -12.17 -20.09 -10.75
C VAL A 69 -12.24 -18.60 -11.00
N ALA A 70 -11.72 -17.81 -10.06
CA ALA A 70 -11.79 -16.36 -10.14
C ALA A 70 -11.05 -15.97 -11.42
N THR A 71 -11.81 -15.69 -12.47
CA THR A 71 -11.23 -15.38 -13.77
C THR A 71 -10.51 -14.05 -13.60
N THR A 72 -9.19 -14.07 -13.72
CA THR A 72 -8.40 -12.84 -13.70
C THR A 72 -8.94 -11.92 -14.79
N PRO A 73 -9.33 -10.67 -14.47
CA PRO A 73 -9.81 -9.74 -15.48
C PRO A 73 -8.76 -9.58 -16.58
N THR A 74 -9.15 -9.68 -17.85
CA THR A 74 -8.21 -9.62 -18.98
C THR A 74 -8.18 -8.26 -19.67
N THR A 75 -9.03 -7.32 -19.26
CA THR A 75 -9.10 -5.97 -19.82
C THR A 75 -9.09 -4.94 -18.69
N MET A 76 -8.57 -3.74 -18.99
CA MET A 76 -8.53 -2.65 -18.01
C MET A 76 -9.91 -2.23 -17.48
N PRO A 77 -10.96 -2.07 -18.32
CA PRO A 77 -12.30 -1.76 -17.81
C PRO A 77 -12.83 -2.84 -16.84
N ALA A 78 -12.63 -4.12 -17.16
CA ALA A 78 -13.09 -5.22 -16.32
C ALA A 78 -12.30 -5.28 -15.00
N TRP A 79 -10.98 -5.10 -15.05
CA TRP A 79 -10.12 -5.06 -13.87
C TRP A 79 -10.49 -3.91 -12.93
N TYR A 80 -10.70 -2.72 -13.51
CA TYR A 80 -11.05 -1.53 -12.76
C TYR A 80 -12.40 -1.69 -12.05
N ALA A 81 -13.40 -2.21 -12.77
CA ALA A 81 -14.74 -2.50 -12.24
C ALA A 81 -14.76 -3.64 -11.21
N ALA A 82 -13.86 -4.62 -11.33
CA ALA A 82 -13.75 -5.75 -10.40
C ALA A 82 -13.12 -5.39 -9.05
N GLY A 83 -12.67 -4.14 -8.87
CA GLY A 83 -12.12 -3.66 -7.59
C GLY A 83 -10.84 -2.84 -7.75
N GLY A 84 -10.17 -2.89 -8.91
CA GLY A 84 -8.93 -2.14 -9.14
C GLY A 84 -9.08 -0.64 -8.88
N GLY A 85 -10.19 -0.04 -9.33
CA GLY A 85 -10.49 1.37 -9.08
C GLY A 85 -10.74 1.69 -7.59
N THR A 86 -11.38 0.77 -6.86
CA THR A 86 -11.61 0.91 -5.41
C THR A 86 -10.30 0.88 -4.63
N HIS A 87 -9.38 -0.02 -4.97
CA HIS A 87 -8.06 -0.06 -4.33
C HIS A 87 -7.24 1.20 -4.63
N MET A 88 -7.19 1.64 -5.88
CA MET A 88 -6.50 2.87 -6.28
C MET A 88 -6.99 4.09 -5.50
N THR A 89 -8.32 4.30 -5.44
CA THR A 89 -8.93 5.44 -4.75
C THR A 89 -8.77 5.39 -3.23
N THR A 90 -8.86 4.19 -2.64
CA THR A 90 -8.65 3.96 -1.20
C THR A 90 -7.23 4.33 -0.80
N VAL A 91 -6.22 3.71 -1.45
CA VAL A 91 -4.80 3.96 -1.16
C VAL A 91 -4.45 5.44 -1.35
N SER A 92 -5.01 6.11 -2.37
CA SER A 92 -4.80 7.55 -2.57
C SER A 92 -5.37 8.40 -1.46
N ARG A 93 -6.60 8.11 -1.02
CA ARG A 93 -7.25 8.84 0.06
C ARG A 93 -6.46 8.69 1.35
N ASP A 94 -6.09 7.46 1.71
CA ASP A 94 -5.41 7.19 2.96
C ASP A 94 -4.01 7.81 2.96
N THR A 95 -3.33 7.86 1.80
CA THR A 95 -2.08 8.61 1.64
C THR A 95 -2.25 10.09 1.96
N THR A 96 -3.34 10.73 1.48
CA THR A 96 -3.67 12.13 1.80
C THR A 96 -3.95 12.32 3.28
N THR A 97 -4.73 11.44 3.91
CA THR A 97 -5.04 11.55 5.35
C THR A 97 -3.77 11.53 6.20
N VAL A 98 -2.81 10.64 5.86
CA VAL A 98 -1.52 10.59 6.56
C VAL A 98 -0.69 11.86 6.33
N ASP A 99 -0.78 12.50 5.16
CA ASP A 99 -0.11 13.78 4.88
C ASP A 99 -0.75 14.96 5.65
N ASP A 100 -2.08 14.97 5.77
CA ASP A 100 -2.83 15.97 6.52
C ASP A 100 -2.47 15.91 8.02
N ASP A 101 -2.48 14.72 8.62
CA ASP A 101 -2.11 14.51 10.03
C ASP A 101 -0.65 14.86 10.32
N ALA A 102 0.26 14.48 9.42
CA ALA A 102 1.67 14.85 9.53
C ALA A 102 1.85 16.38 9.50
N SER A 103 1.09 17.07 8.66
CA SER A 103 1.11 18.54 8.53
C SER A 103 0.50 19.22 9.76
N ALA A 104 -0.57 18.67 10.33
CA ALA A 104 -1.19 19.10 11.57
C ALA A 104 -0.35 18.80 12.82
N LYS A 105 0.69 17.97 12.68
CA LYS A 105 1.51 17.42 13.79
C LYS A 105 0.68 16.62 14.80
N ASP A 106 -0.41 16.02 14.35
CA ASP A 106 -1.20 15.10 15.18
C ASP A 106 -0.57 13.71 15.13
N THR A 107 0.37 13.44 16.04
CA THR A 107 1.07 12.16 16.09
C THR A 107 0.17 10.99 16.48
N THR A 108 -0.97 11.24 17.13
CA THR A 108 -1.90 10.18 17.55
C THR A 108 -2.68 9.66 16.35
N SER A 109 -3.30 10.58 15.61
CA SER A 109 -4.05 10.27 14.39
C SER A 109 -3.10 9.74 13.30
N LEU A 110 -1.91 10.35 13.16
CA LEU A 110 -0.88 9.90 12.21
C LEU A 110 -0.51 8.42 12.38
N GLY A 111 -0.34 7.96 13.62
CA GLY A 111 -0.02 6.56 13.90
C GLY A 111 -1.13 5.60 13.46
N THR A 112 -2.39 5.99 13.68
CA THR A 112 -3.57 5.22 13.28
C THR A 112 -3.68 5.16 11.75
N ASP A 113 -3.52 6.29 11.07
CA ASP A 113 -3.65 6.35 9.63
C ASP A 113 -2.50 5.67 8.90
N CYS A 114 -1.30 5.64 9.48
CA CYS A 114 -0.21 4.81 8.96
C CYS A 114 -0.49 3.31 9.07
N VAL A 115 -1.29 2.85 10.03
CA VAL A 115 -1.74 1.45 10.10
C VAL A 115 -2.84 1.17 9.07
N THR A 116 -3.79 2.09 8.92
CA THR A 116 -4.85 2.01 7.90
C THR A 116 -4.24 1.92 6.50
N LEU A 117 -3.38 2.87 6.13
CA LEU A 117 -2.68 2.87 4.83
C LEU A 117 -1.91 1.57 4.59
N LEU A 118 -1.20 1.03 5.60
CA LEU A 118 -0.48 -0.24 5.45
C LEU A 118 -1.43 -1.40 5.15
N THR A 119 -2.58 -1.44 5.82
CA THR A 119 -3.59 -2.49 5.65
C THR A 119 -4.19 -2.45 4.25
N ASP A 120 -4.56 -1.25 3.78
CA ASP A 120 -5.17 -1.07 2.47
C ASP A 120 -4.18 -1.30 1.32
N VAL A 121 -2.91 -0.93 1.51
CA VAL A 121 -1.83 -1.27 0.57
C VAL A 121 -1.63 -2.79 0.50
N GLN A 122 -1.62 -3.50 1.63
CA GLN A 122 -1.48 -4.96 1.64
C GLN A 122 -2.67 -5.66 0.98
N ALA A 123 -3.89 -5.17 1.20
CA ALA A 123 -5.08 -5.65 0.52
C ALA A 123 -4.99 -5.42 -1.00
N ALA A 124 -4.47 -4.27 -1.42
CA ALA A 124 -4.23 -3.94 -2.82
C ALA A 124 -3.11 -4.79 -3.46
N GLN A 125 -2.06 -5.14 -2.73
CA GLN A 125 -0.96 -5.99 -3.22
C GLN A 125 -1.39 -7.42 -3.54
N ILE A 126 -2.39 -7.95 -2.82
CA ILE A 126 -2.94 -9.30 -3.07
C ILE A 126 -4.10 -9.30 -4.07
N PHE A 127 -4.57 -8.13 -4.51
CA PHE A 127 -5.57 -8.03 -5.56
C PHE A 127 -4.98 -8.49 -6.90
N ALA A 128 -5.86 -8.81 -7.87
CA ALA A 128 -5.44 -9.17 -9.21
C ALA A 128 -4.57 -8.06 -9.83
N PRO A 129 -3.47 -8.39 -10.52
CA PRO A 129 -2.63 -7.39 -11.18
C PRO A 129 -3.42 -6.70 -12.31
N ALA A 130 -3.06 -5.44 -12.59
CA ALA A 130 -3.59 -4.72 -13.74
C ALA A 130 -3.17 -5.43 -15.04
N PRO A 131 -4.10 -5.65 -16.00
CA PRO A 131 -3.80 -6.33 -17.25
C PRO A 131 -2.84 -5.57 -18.18
N ASP A 132 -2.81 -4.24 -18.07
CA ASP A 132 -1.91 -3.39 -18.83
C ASP A 132 -0.55 -3.27 -18.13
N ALA A 133 0.54 -3.45 -18.90
CA ALA A 133 1.89 -3.53 -18.35
C ALA A 133 2.37 -2.21 -17.73
N ASP A 134 2.11 -1.08 -18.37
CA ASP A 134 2.52 0.25 -17.89
C ASP A 134 1.76 0.61 -16.61
N THR A 135 0.45 0.38 -16.60
CA THR A 135 -0.40 0.54 -15.41
C THR A 135 0.08 -0.35 -14.28
N GLN A 136 0.36 -1.63 -14.55
CA GLN A 136 0.80 -2.59 -13.55
C GLN A 136 2.16 -2.21 -12.95
N GLN A 137 3.10 -1.74 -13.77
CA GLN A 137 4.41 -1.32 -13.29
C GLN A 137 4.26 -0.18 -12.27
N HIS A 138 3.62 0.92 -12.67
CA HIS A 138 3.40 2.07 -11.79
C HIS A 138 2.57 1.70 -10.55
N TRP A 139 1.56 0.84 -10.71
CA TRP A 139 0.74 0.38 -9.59
C TRP A 139 1.57 -0.42 -8.57
N SER A 140 2.37 -1.39 -9.03
CA SER A 140 3.23 -2.17 -8.13
C SER A 140 4.31 -1.34 -7.45
N ASP A 141 4.97 -0.44 -8.18
CA ASP A 141 5.97 0.48 -7.63
C ASP A 141 5.36 1.42 -6.58
N ALA A 142 4.13 1.88 -6.79
CA ALA A 142 3.39 2.67 -5.82
C ALA A 142 3.13 1.88 -4.53
N LEU A 143 2.59 0.67 -4.64
CA LEU A 143 2.25 -0.17 -3.50
C LEU A 143 3.47 -0.52 -2.65
N ASP A 144 4.60 -0.88 -3.27
CA ASP A 144 5.82 -1.22 -2.55
C ASP A 144 6.37 -0.03 -1.75
N ARG A 145 6.39 1.16 -2.37
CA ARG A 145 6.83 2.39 -1.70
C ARG A 145 5.90 2.82 -0.58
N LEU A 146 4.59 2.73 -0.80
CA LEU A 146 3.59 3.09 0.19
C LEU A 146 3.58 2.11 1.37
N ALA A 147 3.79 0.81 1.14
CA ALA A 147 3.96 -0.18 2.20
C ALA A 147 5.17 0.15 3.09
N GLN A 148 6.32 0.43 2.46
CA GLN A 148 7.54 0.82 3.18
C GLN A 148 7.34 2.13 3.96
N SER A 149 6.71 3.13 3.34
CA SER A 149 6.34 4.40 3.99
C SER A 149 5.45 4.18 5.21
N ALA A 150 4.37 3.43 5.06
CA ALA A 150 3.39 3.21 6.12
C ALA A 150 4.01 2.44 7.31
N ALA A 151 4.84 1.43 7.04
CA ALA A 151 5.59 0.70 8.07
C ALA A 151 6.60 1.60 8.80
N ASP A 152 7.42 2.36 8.08
CA ASP A 152 8.38 3.30 8.68
C ASP A 152 7.66 4.40 9.47
N CYS A 153 6.51 4.88 8.99
CA CYS A 153 5.71 5.88 9.70
C CYS A 153 5.18 5.34 11.03
N ARG A 154 4.53 4.17 11.01
CA ARG A 154 4.00 3.51 12.23
C ARG A 154 5.11 3.31 13.26
N ASP A 155 6.25 2.78 12.83
CA ASP A 155 7.39 2.52 13.71
C ASP A 155 8.01 3.84 14.21
N GLY A 156 8.08 4.85 13.34
CA GLY A 156 8.54 6.20 13.66
C GLY A 156 7.68 6.90 14.71
N VAL A 157 6.36 6.87 14.56
CA VAL A 157 5.41 7.41 15.54
C VAL A 157 5.54 6.66 16.87
N THR A 158 5.50 5.33 16.84
CA THR A 158 5.59 4.47 18.04
C THR A 158 6.86 4.72 18.84
N ARG A 159 7.99 4.94 18.15
CA ARG A 159 9.32 5.11 18.76
C ARG A 159 9.73 6.57 18.93
N SER A 160 8.88 7.53 18.56
CA SER A 160 9.23 8.95 18.46
C SER A 160 10.51 9.20 17.63
N ASP A 161 10.71 8.42 16.57
CA ASP A 161 11.88 8.45 15.70
C ASP A 161 11.62 9.34 14.48
N SER A 162 12.03 10.61 14.59
CA SER A 162 11.88 11.60 13.52
C SER A 162 12.60 11.23 12.21
N ALA A 163 13.65 10.40 12.27
CA ALA A 163 14.35 9.98 11.06
C ALA A 163 13.52 8.96 10.27
N LEU A 164 12.83 8.04 10.95
CA LEU A 164 11.88 7.12 10.33
C LEU A 164 10.67 7.87 9.75
N ILE A 165 10.13 8.86 10.47
CA ILE A 165 9.03 9.69 9.95
C ILE A 165 9.47 10.45 8.69
N ALA A 166 10.68 11.03 8.68
CA ALA A 166 11.21 11.73 7.51
C ALA A 166 11.45 10.78 6.31
N LYS A 167 11.94 9.56 6.58
CA LYS A 167 12.09 8.51 5.57
C LYS A 167 10.73 8.12 4.99
N ALA A 168 9.74 7.88 5.85
CA ALA A 168 8.37 7.57 5.45
C ALA A 168 7.80 8.65 4.53
N ALA A 169 7.92 9.92 4.90
CA ALA A 169 7.44 11.04 4.07
C ALA A 169 8.15 11.15 2.70
N LYS A 170 9.41 10.69 2.58
CA LYS A 170 10.10 10.63 1.29
C LYS A 170 9.54 9.49 0.43
N GLU A 171 9.43 8.28 0.99
CA GLU A 171 8.89 7.13 0.27
C GLU A 171 7.43 7.33 -0.11
N ARG A 172 6.63 7.97 0.75
CA ARG A 172 5.24 8.32 0.47
C ARG A 172 5.12 9.18 -0.77
N ARG A 173 5.87 10.28 -0.87
CA ARG A 173 5.87 11.17 -2.04
C ARG A 173 6.27 10.46 -3.34
N ALA A 174 7.24 9.54 -3.25
CA ALA A 174 7.61 8.71 -4.39
C ALA A 174 6.47 7.74 -4.76
N GLY A 175 5.88 7.05 -3.78
CA GLY A 175 4.73 6.17 -3.98
C GLY A 175 3.50 6.89 -4.55
N SER A 176 3.16 8.08 -4.05
CA SER A 176 2.09 8.93 -4.59
C SER A 176 2.35 9.34 -6.03
N THR A 177 3.60 9.54 -6.41
CA THR A 177 3.96 9.87 -7.81
C THR A 177 3.63 8.69 -8.72
N GLU A 178 4.08 7.49 -8.37
CA GLU A 178 3.77 6.26 -9.12
C GLU A 178 2.27 5.97 -9.13
N LEU A 179 1.58 6.16 -8.00
CA LEU A 179 0.13 5.98 -7.90
C LEU A 179 -0.62 6.90 -8.88
N ASN A 180 -0.23 8.17 -8.96
CA ASN A 180 -0.83 9.12 -9.89
C ASN A 180 -0.59 8.72 -11.36
N GLN A 181 0.56 8.12 -11.68
CA GLN A 181 0.84 7.63 -13.03
C GLN A 181 -0.01 6.38 -13.34
N ALA A 182 -0.14 5.45 -12.39
CA ALA A 182 -1.01 4.29 -12.51
C ALA A 182 -2.47 4.71 -12.74
N MET A 183 -2.98 5.68 -11.98
CA MET A 183 -4.36 6.18 -12.15
C MET A 183 -4.59 6.83 -13.51
N LYS A 184 -3.65 7.64 -14.01
CA LYS A 184 -3.75 8.25 -15.35
C LYS A 184 -3.79 7.19 -16.44
N SER A 185 -2.91 6.19 -16.35
CA SER A 185 -2.86 5.09 -17.31
C SER A 185 -4.14 4.26 -17.28
N ALA A 186 -4.61 3.89 -16.08
CA ALA A 186 -5.86 3.16 -15.90
C ALA A 186 -7.06 3.93 -16.46
N ALA A 187 -7.17 5.23 -16.17
CA ALA A 187 -8.25 6.07 -16.67
C ALA A 187 -8.28 6.13 -18.21
N ALA A 188 -7.10 6.23 -18.85
CA ALA A 188 -6.98 6.25 -20.31
C ALA A 188 -7.42 4.94 -21.00
N LEU A 189 -7.35 3.82 -20.28
CA LEU A 189 -7.68 2.48 -20.80
C LEU A 189 -9.04 1.95 -20.34
N SER A 190 -9.67 2.61 -19.35
CA SER A 190 -10.97 2.23 -18.81
C SER A 190 -12.17 2.93 -19.46
N GLY A 191 -11.92 3.96 -20.26
CA GLY A 191 -12.93 4.75 -21.00
C GLY A 191 -12.92 4.50 -22.51
#